data_AF-A0A6I1HZ97-F1
#
_entry.id   AF-A0A6I1HZ97-F1
#
_cell.length_a   1.000
_cell.length_b   1.000
_cell.length_c   1.000
_cell.angle_alpha   90.00
_cell.angle_beta   90.00
_cell.angle_gamma   90.00
#
_symmetry.space_group_name_H-M   'P 1'
#
loop_
_entity.id
_entity.type
_entity.pdbx_description
1 polymer ?
#
loop_
_entity_poly.entity_id
_entity_poly.type
_entity_poly.pdbx_seq_one_letter_code
_entity_poly.pdbx_strand_id
1 'polypeptide(L)'
;MRTFHRRKGILIATGLSIIALLAIGCAVYFQQSRISANEAQRGDRPFNLTQRDLSQLVAEAEKGNCVSAYRLAQYHLYSSLELQQAEKYFRLAAKCQNADALVGLITILRKPENDAEIDDLLVSLKKIDAKKGESASEEVALRRAERPSK
;
A
#
# COMPACT_ATOMS: atom_id res chain seq x y z
N MET A 1 -33.67 -69.33 44.90
CA MET A 1 -34.27 -70.03 43.75
C MET A 1 -34.32 -69.06 42.56
N ARG A 2 -33.64 -69.43 41.45
CA ARG A 2 -33.78 -69.00 40.03
C ARG A 2 -33.53 -67.52 39.66
N THR A 3 -32.29 -67.13 39.31
CA THR A 3 -31.66 -67.07 37.94
C THR A 3 -32.26 -65.95 37.07
N PHE A 4 -31.65 -64.77 36.86
CA PHE A 4 -30.38 -64.40 36.18
C PHE A 4 -30.20 -64.97 34.77
N HIS A 5 -30.49 -64.15 33.75
CA HIS A 5 -30.00 -64.38 32.38
C HIS A 5 -29.92 -63.08 31.53
N ARG A 6 -28.68 -62.83 31.05
CA ARG A 6 -28.26 -62.39 29.69
C ARG A 6 -28.66 -60.97 29.23
N ARG A 7 -27.86 -60.17 28.51
CA ARG A 7 -26.58 -60.30 27.77
C ARG A 7 -26.11 -58.84 27.47
N LYS A 8 -24.86 -58.48 27.73
CA LYS A 8 -23.73 -58.32 26.77
C LYS A 8 -23.92 -57.30 25.63
N GLY A 9 -23.03 -56.29 25.60
CA GLY A 9 -22.66 -55.43 24.45
C GLY A 9 -21.92 -54.18 24.98
N ILE A 10 -20.60 -54.18 25.24
CA ILE A 10 -19.41 -54.18 24.36
C ILE A 10 -19.22 -52.87 23.55
N LEU A 11 -18.11 -52.18 23.93
CA LEU A 11 -17.22 -51.25 23.20
C LEU A 11 -17.83 -49.96 22.59
N ILE A 12 -17.59 -48.77 23.15
CA ILE A 12 -16.38 -47.92 23.00
C ILE A 12 -15.79 -47.93 21.59
N ALA A 13 -16.06 -46.88 20.79
CA ALA A 13 -15.09 -46.24 19.89
C ALA A 13 -15.78 -45.20 18.99
N THR A 14 -15.75 -43.92 19.34
CA THR A 14 -15.67 -42.77 18.40
C THR A 14 -15.38 -41.48 19.19
N GLY A 15 -14.30 -41.48 20.00
CA GLY A 15 -13.89 -40.33 20.82
C GLY A 15 -12.68 -39.58 20.30
N LEU A 16 -12.31 -39.75 19.02
CA LEU A 16 -10.99 -39.32 18.51
C LEU A 16 -11.01 -38.47 17.24
N SER A 17 -12.18 -38.01 16.77
CA SER A 17 -12.26 -37.25 15.51
C SER A 17 -12.39 -35.72 15.66
N ILE A 18 -12.56 -35.19 16.88
CA ILE A 18 -12.79 -33.73 17.07
C ILE A 18 -11.48 -32.98 17.40
N ILE A 19 -10.48 -33.64 17.97
CA ILE A 19 -9.24 -32.96 18.42
C ILE A 19 -8.35 -32.56 17.24
N ALA A 20 -8.42 -33.26 16.10
CA ALA A 20 -7.60 -32.95 14.92
C ALA A 20 -8.03 -31.67 14.18
N LEU A 21 -9.29 -31.24 14.28
CA LEU A 21 -9.78 -30.01 13.62
C LEU A 21 -9.44 -28.72 14.40
N LEU A 22 -9.21 -28.82 15.70
CA LEU A 22 -8.82 -27.68 16.54
C LEU A 22 -7.35 -27.25 16.32
N ALA A 23 -6.48 -28.18 15.92
CA ALA A 23 -5.07 -27.88 15.66
C ALA A 23 -4.85 -27.08 14.36
N ILE A 24 -5.65 -27.36 13.32
CA ILE A 24 -5.55 -26.67 12.02
C ILE A 24 -6.11 -25.24 12.11
N GLY A 25 -7.20 -25.03 12.87
CA GLY A 25 -7.75 -23.70 13.12
C GLY A 25 -6.77 -22.77 13.84
N CYS A 26 -5.99 -23.30 14.80
CA CYS A 26 -4.97 -22.52 15.51
C CYS A 26 -3.82 -22.07 14.60
N ALA A 27 -3.38 -22.89 13.66
CA ALA A 27 -2.29 -22.53 12.75
C ALA A 27 -2.68 -21.41 11.77
N VAL A 28 -3.91 -21.45 11.24
CA VAL A 28 -4.44 -20.39 10.35
C VAL A 28 -4.70 -19.10 11.13
N TYR A 29 -5.26 -19.18 12.34
CA TYR A 29 -5.49 -18.02 13.20
C TYR A 29 -4.17 -17.34 13.62
N PHE A 30 -3.11 -18.12 13.85
CA PHE A 30 -1.80 -17.58 14.21
C PHE A 30 -1.07 -16.95 13.01
N GLN A 31 -1.29 -17.44 11.78
CA GLN A 31 -0.78 -16.81 10.57
C GLN A 31 -1.50 -15.48 10.25
N GLN A 32 -2.83 -15.41 10.41
CA GLN A 32 -3.61 -14.18 10.23
C GLN A 32 -3.20 -13.10 11.23
N SER A 33 -2.95 -13.49 12.50
CA SER A 33 -2.53 -12.58 13.57
C SER A 33 -1.18 -11.90 13.31
N ARG A 34 -0.22 -12.58 12.63
CA ARG A 34 1.08 -11.98 12.30
C ARG A 34 1.02 -10.99 11.14
N ILE A 35 0.07 -11.13 10.22
CA ILE A 35 -0.15 -10.17 9.14
C ILE A 35 -0.78 -8.90 9.74
N SER A 36 -1.78 -9.06 10.62
CA SER A 36 -2.51 -7.95 11.23
C SER A 36 -1.70 -7.16 12.27
N ALA A 37 -0.82 -7.80 13.05
CA ALA A 37 0.04 -7.11 14.02
C ALA A 37 1.16 -6.27 13.36
N ASN A 38 1.66 -6.68 12.18
CA ASN A 38 2.63 -5.90 11.41
C ASN A 38 1.98 -4.70 10.70
N GLU A 39 0.68 -4.76 10.38
CA GLU A 39 -0.07 -3.63 9.86
C GLU A 39 -0.40 -2.60 10.95
N ALA A 40 -0.71 -3.07 12.17
CA ALA A 40 -1.03 -2.20 13.31
C ALA A 40 0.18 -1.38 13.82
N GLN A 41 1.41 -1.88 13.67
CA GLN A 41 2.63 -1.09 13.95
C GLN A 41 3.03 -0.13 12.81
N ARG A 42 2.47 -0.29 11.61
CA ARG A 42 2.64 0.63 10.46
C ARG A 42 1.65 1.80 10.49
N GLY A 43 0.86 1.92 11.55
CA GLY A 43 -0.09 3.01 11.77
C GLY A 43 0.61 4.35 11.99
N ASP A 44 0.32 5.29 11.09
CA ASP A 44 0.24 6.74 11.32
C ASP A 44 1.50 7.60 11.40
N ARG A 45 2.69 7.13 11.02
CA ARG A 45 3.78 8.07 10.69
C ARG A 45 4.38 7.77 9.32
N PRO A 46 3.96 8.47 8.25
CA PRO A 46 4.56 8.30 6.92
C PRO A 46 6.06 8.62 6.88
N PHE A 47 6.62 9.18 7.96
CA PHE A 47 7.96 9.77 8.00
C PHE A 47 8.94 9.12 8.99
N ASN A 48 8.57 8.06 9.71
CA ASN A 48 9.49 7.35 10.62
C ASN A 48 9.65 5.88 10.22
N LEU A 49 10.18 5.66 9.01
CA LEU A 49 10.42 4.33 8.45
C LEU A 49 11.78 3.81 8.90
N THR A 50 11.83 2.56 9.37
CA THR A 50 13.10 1.89 9.65
C THR A 50 13.78 1.47 8.35
N GLN A 51 15.08 1.15 8.39
CA GLN A 51 15.79 0.61 7.23
C GLN A 51 15.13 -0.68 6.69
N ARG A 52 14.57 -1.50 7.58
CA ARG A 52 13.82 -2.70 7.19
C ARG A 52 12.55 -2.34 6.43
N ASP A 53 11.80 -1.35 6.90
CA ASP A 53 10.57 -0.89 6.23
C ASP A 53 10.87 -0.31 4.85
N LEU A 54 11.90 0.52 4.74
CA LEU A 54 12.36 1.06 3.46
C LEU A 54 12.75 -0.05 2.48
N SER A 55 13.53 -1.03 2.95
CA SER A 55 13.98 -2.15 2.10
C SER A 55 12.79 -2.97 1.59
N GLN A 56 11.77 -3.20 2.44
CA GLN A 56 10.55 -3.89 2.03
C GLN A 56 9.73 -3.08 1.03
N LEU A 57 9.53 -1.78 1.29
CA LEU A 57 8.80 -0.91 0.38
C LEU A 57 9.46 -0.84 -0.99
N VAL A 58 10.80 -0.78 -1.05
CA VAL A 58 11.55 -0.78 -2.31
C VAL A 58 11.30 -2.07 -3.08
N ALA A 59 11.46 -3.23 -2.42
CA ALA A 59 11.24 -4.52 -3.06
C ALA A 59 9.80 -4.70 -3.57
N GLU A 60 8.80 -4.15 -2.88
CA GLU A 60 7.40 -4.17 -3.31
C GLU A 60 7.14 -3.20 -4.47
N ALA A 61 7.66 -1.97 -4.39
CA ALA A 61 7.52 -0.95 -5.43
C ALA A 61 8.16 -1.39 -6.74
N GLU A 62 9.34 -2.03 -6.69
CA GLU A 62 10.03 -2.58 -7.87
C GLU A 62 9.25 -3.73 -8.52
N LYS A 63 8.39 -4.43 -7.76
CA LYS A 63 7.44 -5.42 -8.28
C LYS A 63 6.13 -4.79 -8.81
N GLY A 64 6.04 -3.46 -8.86
CA GLY A 64 4.87 -2.75 -9.35
C GLY A 64 3.81 -2.45 -8.30
N ASN A 65 4.10 -2.60 -7.00
CA ASN A 65 3.17 -2.16 -5.97
C ASN A 65 3.12 -0.63 -5.90
N CYS A 66 2.08 -0.03 -6.49
CA CYS A 66 1.91 1.42 -6.55
C CYS A 66 1.70 2.08 -5.18
N VAL A 67 1.15 1.37 -4.19
CA VAL A 67 0.98 1.91 -2.81
C VAL A 67 2.34 2.04 -2.15
N SER A 68 3.19 1.02 -2.26
CA SER A 68 4.55 1.04 -1.73
C SER A 68 5.41 2.08 -2.45
N ALA A 69 5.25 2.22 -3.77
CA ALA A 69 5.88 3.29 -4.54
C ALA A 69 5.44 4.67 -4.07
N TYR A 70 4.13 4.91 -3.88
CA TYR A 70 3.63 6.19 -3.39
C TYR A 70 4.17 6.53 -1.99
N ARG A 71 4.23 5.55 -1.09
CA ARG A 71 4.81 5.72 0.25
C ARG A 71 6.31 6.08 0.19
N LEU A 72 7.08 5.43 -0.68
CA LEU A 72 8.49 5.79 -0.90
C LEU A 72 8.62 7.20 -1.48
N ALA A 73 7.75 7.58 -2.41
CA ALA A 73 7.75 8.90 -3.00
C ALA A 73 7.52 9.98 -1.92
N GLN A 74 6.54 9.78 -1.05
CA GLN A 74 6.30 10.66 0.10
C GLN A 74 7.50 10.68 1.07
N TYR A 75 8.07 9.53 1.42
CA TYR A 75 9.25 9.47 2.28
C TYR A 75 10.42 10.26 1.70
N HIS A 76 10.67 10.12 0.40
CA HIS A 76 11.74 10.86 -0.26
C HIS A 76 11.43 12.35 -0.39
N LEU A 77 10.16 12.72 -0.60
CA LEU A 77 9.77 14.13 -0.69
C LEU A 77 9.85 14.86 0.66
N TYR A 78 9.43 14.22 1.75
CA TYR A 78 9.23 14.89 3.04
C TYR A 78 10.23 14.51 4.13
N SER A 79 10.83 13.32 4.07
CA SER A 79 11.74 12.83 5.14
C SER A 79 13.20 12.89 4.73
N SER A 80 13.57 12.29 3.59
CA SER A 80 14.97 12.32 3.12
C SER A 80 15.28 13.49 2.19
N LEU A 81 14.26 14.18 1.68
CA LEU A 81 14.38 15.34 0.78
C LEU A 81 15.11 15.04 -0.56
N GLU A 82 15.18 13.77 -0.92
CA GLU A 82 15.80 13.28 -2.15
C GLU A 82 14.82 13.39 -3.33
N LEU A 83 14.73 14.58 -3.94
CA LEU A 83 13.73 14.88 -4.98
C LEU A 83 13.81 13.95 -6.20
N GLN A 84 15.00 13.52 -6.60
CA GLN A 84 15.17 12.57 -7.72
C GLN A 84 14.56 11.21 -7.39
N GLN A 85 14.71 10.75 -6.15
CA GLN A 85 14.11 9.50 -5.69
C GLN A 85 12.59 9.65 -5.53
N ALA A 86 12.14 10.79 -5.02
CA ALA A 86 10.71 11.11 -4.96
C ALA A 86 10.09 11.05 -6.36
N GLU A 87 10.69 11.70 -7.36
CA GLU A 87 10.24 11.67 -8.75
C GLU A 87 10.15 10.23 -9.28
N LYS A 88 11.22 9.44 -9.13
CA LYS A 88 11.27 8.02 -9.55
C LYS A 88 10.05 7.25 -9.03
N TYR A 89 9.76 7.36 -7.73
CA TYR A 89 8.69 6.60 -7.11
C TYR A 89 7.30 7.18 -7.37
N PHE A 90 7.15 8.50 -7.53
CA PHE A 90 5.90 9.10 -8.00
C PHE A 90 5.57 8.63 -9.42
N ARG A 91 6.55 8.53 -10.33
CA ARG A 91 6.35 7.97 -11.66
C ARG A 91 5.88 6.52 -11.62
N LEU A 92 6.44 5.70 -10.73
CA LEU A 92 5.98 4.32 -10.53
C LEU A 92 4.53 4.27 -10.00
N ALA A 93 4.20 5.09 -9.01
CA ALA A 93 2.86 5.14 -8.44
C ALA A 93 1.81 5.70 -9.42
N ALA A 94 2.19 6.65 -10.27
CA ALA A 94 1.33 7.26 -11.28
C ALA A 94 0.82 6.24 -12.32
N LYS A 95 1.53 5.13 -12.55
CA LYS A 95 1.08 4.05 -13.46
C LYS A 95 -0.26 3.45 -13.05
N CYS A 96 -0.61 3.51 -11.77
CA CYS A 96 -1.90 3.04 -11.26
C CYS A 96 -3.00 4.11 -11.28
N GLN A 97 -2.78 5.25 -11.95
CA GLN A 97 -3.76 6.36 -12.00
C GLN A 97 -4.20 6.83 -10.61
N ASN A 98 -3.29 6.80 -9.64
CA ASN A 98 -3.55 7.33 -8.31
C ASN A 98 -3.48 8.86 -8.35
N ALA A 99 -4.59 9.54 -8.02
CA ALA A 99 -4.69 11.00 -8.09
C ALA A 99 -3.61 11.72 -7.25
N ASP A 100 -3.31 11.22 -6.05
CA ASP A 100 -2.30 11.84 -5.18
C ASP A 100 -0.87 11.64 -5.71
N ALA A 101 -0.60 10.52 -6.36
CA ALA A 101 0.68 10.27 -7.01
C ALA A 101 0.87 11.20 -8.23
N LEU A 102 -0.20 11.43 -9.00
CA LEU A 102 -0.18 12.37 -10.12
C LEU A 102 0.06 13.81 -9.64
N VAL A 103 -0.63 14.24 -8.58
CA VAL A 103 -0.39 15.55 -7.95
C VAL A 103 1.07 15.67 -7.51
N GLY A 104 1.59 14.69 -6.77
CA GLY A 104 2.98 14.71 -6.30
C GLY A 104 4.00 14.78 -7.44
N LEU A 105 3.75 14.07 -8.55
CA LEU A 105 4.59 14.16 -9.74
C LEU A 105 4.53 15.55 -10.38
N ILE A 106 3.33 16.11 -10.59
CA ILE A 106 3.12 17.47 -11.13
C ILE A 106 3.80 18.54 -10.25
N THR A 107 3.81 18.35 -8.93
CA THR A 107 4.47 19.27 -8.00
C THR A 107 6.00 19.25 -8.18
N ILE A 108 6.59 18.08 -8.37
CA ILE A 108 8.06 17.91 -8.49
C ILE A 108 8.57 18.29 -9.89
N LEU A 109 7.78 18.05 -10.93
CA LEU A 109 8.11 18.49 -12.29
C LEU A 109 7.97 20.02 -12.40
N ARG A 110 9.08 20.74 -12.20
CA ARG A 110 9.07 22.21 -12.17
C ARG A 110 9.72 22.89 -13.38
N LYS A 111 10.51 22.14 -14.15
CA LYS A 111 11.31 22.73 -15.21
C LYS A 111 10.50 22.84 -16.52
N PRO A 112 10.75 23.86 -17.35
CA PRO A 112 10.00 24.07 -18.60
C PRO A 112 10.00 22.87 -19.54
N GLU A 113 11.09 22.09 -19.59
CA GLU A 113 11.17 20.90 -20.43
C GLU A 113 10.13 19.82 -20.08
N ASN A 114 9.51 19.90 -18.89
CA ASN A 114 8.48 18.96 -18.46
C ASN A 114 7.06 19.46 -18.73
N ASP A 115 6.87 20.64 -19.34
CA ASP A 115 5.54 21.25 -19.47
C ASP A 115 4.54 20.38 -20.23
N ALA A 116 4.98 19.74 -21.32
CA ALA A 116 4.14 18.82 -22.08
C ALA A 116 3.72 17.60 -21.24
N GLU A 117 4.64 17.03 -20.46
CA GLU A 117 4.33 15.93 -19.55
C GLU A 117 3.33 16.37 -18.47
N ILE A 118 3.51 17.55 -17.90
CA ILE A 118 2.60 18.12 -16.89
C ILE A 118 1.19 18.28 -17.46
N ASP A 119 1.06 18.74 -18.70
CA ASP A 119 -0.24 18.92 -19.34
C ASP A 119 -0.98 17.58 -19.51
N ASP A 120 -0.28 16.52 -19.92
CA ASP A 120 -0.84 15.16 -20.02
C ASP A 120 -1.25 14.60 -18.64
N LEU A 121 -0.44 14.86 -17.61
CA LEU A 121 -0.74 14.47 -16.23
C LEU A 121 -1.98 15.21 -15.70
N LEU A 122 -2.15 16.50 -16.02
CA LEU A 122 -3.33 17.29 -15.64
C LEU A 122 -4.59 16.77 -16.31
N VAL A 123 -4.53 16.39 -17.59
CA VAL A 123 -5.66 15.76 -18.31
C VAL A 123 -6.03 14.45 -17.62
N SER A 124 -5.04 13.62 -17.28
CA SER A 124 -5.27 12.35 -16.60
C SER A 124 -5.88 12.57 -15.21
N LEU A 125 -5.33 13.50 -14.44
CA LEU A 125 -5.80 13.84 -13.10
C LEU A 125 -7.25 14.35 -13.14
N LYS A 126 -7.63 15.23 -14.07
CA LYS A 126 -9.01 15.71 -14.21
C LYS A 126 -10.03 14.61 -14.49
N LYS A 127 -9.62 13.55 -15.20
CA LYS A 127 -10.48 12.38 -15.46
C LYS A 127 -10.74 11.56 -14.19
N ILE A 128 -9.78 11.54 -13.26
CA ILE A 128 -9.83 10.74 -12.03
C ILE A 128 -10.46 11.54 -10.88
N ASP A 129 -10.02 12.79 -10.71
CA ASP A 129 -10.43 13.73 -9.69
C ASP A 129 -10.40 15.15 -10.28
N ALA A 130 -11.56 15.58 -10.81
CA ALA A 130 -11.71 16.87 -11.47
C ALA A 130 -11.28 18.04 -10.58
N LYS A 131 -11.62 17.99 -9.29
CA LYS A 131 -11.28 19.05 -8.33
C LYS A 131 -9.78 19.16 -8.13
N LYS A 132 -9.08 18.05 -7.88
CA LYS A 132 -7.60 18.06 -7.80
C LYS A 132 -6.97 18.50 -9.11
N GLY A 133 -7.54 18.08 -10.24
CA GLY A 133 -7.07 18.46 -11.56
C GLY A 133 -7.19 19.96 -11.84
N GLU A 134 -8.28 20.59 -11.42
CA GLU A 134 -8.48 22.04 -11.48
C GLU A 134 -7.47 22.77 -10.60
N SER A 135 -7.38 22.42 -9.31
CA SER A 135 -6.42 23.05 -8.39
C SER A 135 -4.97 22.91 -8.86
N ALA A 136 -4.58 21.73 -9.34
CA ALA A 136 -3.24 21.52 -9.89
C ALA A 136 -3.00 22.32 -11.18
N SER A 137 -4.03 22.52 -12.02
CA SER A 137 -3.91 23.35 -13.23
C SER A 137 -3.68 24.81 -12.89
N GLU A 138 -4.38 25.33 -11.87
CA GLU A 138 -4.20 26.70 -11.38
C GLU A 138 -2.79 26.90 -10.83
N GLU A 139 -2.31 25.98 -9.98
CA GLU A 139 -0.95 26.03 -9.44
C GLU A 139 0.11 25.97 -10.56
N VAL A 140 -0.06 25.10 -11.54
CA VAL A 140 0.82 25.05 -12.72
C VAL A 140 0.81 26.39 -13.45
N ALA A 141 -0.36 26.95 -13.74
CA ALA A 141 -0.47 28.21 -14.47
C ALA A 141 0.25 29.37 -13.75
N LEU A 142 0.11 29.47 -12.43
CA LEU A 142 0.84 30.43 -11.61
C LEU A 142 2.36 30.22 -11.71
N ARG A 143 2.82 28.97 -11.54
CA ARG A 143 4.25 28.61 -11.67
C ARG A 143 4.81 28.94 -13.06
N ARG A 144 4.01 28.86 -14.12
CA ARG A 144 4.43 29.23 -15.49
C ARG A 144 4.54 30.75 -15.63
N ALA A 145 3.60 31.51 -15.07
CA ALA A 145 3.58 32.96 -15.13
C ALA A 145 4.75 33.62 -14.38
N GLU A 146 5.22 32.99 -13.30
CA GLU A 146 6.34 33.49 -12.49
C GLU A 146 7.73 33.21 -13.10
N ARG A 147 7.81 32.43 -14.20
CA ARG A 147 9.12 32.12 -14.79
C ARG A 147 9.71 33.37 -15.44
N PRO A 148 10.97 33.71 -15.14
CA PRO A 148 11.63 34.79 -15.85
C PRO A 148 11.70 34.47 -17.34
N SER A 149 11.25 35.39 -18.18
CA SER A 149 11.49 35.34 -19.61
C SER A 149 12.99 35.32 -19.85
N LYS A 150 13.50 34.28 -20.52
CA LYS A 150 14.89 34.21 -20.96
C LYS A 150 15.21 35.27 -22.00
#